data_AF-A0A7K3DA12-F1
#
_entry.id   AF-A0A7K3DA12-F1
#
_cell.length_a   1.000
_cell.length_b   1.000
_cell.length_c   1.000
_cell.angle_alpha   90.00
_cell.angle_beta   90.00
_cell.angle_gamma   90.00
#
_symmetry.space_group_name_H-M   'P 1'
#
loop_
_entity.id
_entity.type
_entity.pdbx_description
1 polymer ?
#
loop_
_entity_poly.entity_id
_entity_poly.type
_entity_poly.pdbx_seq_one_letter_code
_entity_poly.pdbx_strand_id
1 'polypeptide(L)'
;MMKIIGAGFGRTGTLSVKAALETLGLGPCYHMMTMIEKPEHLRLWNAICRGERADWARIFAGYQSTVDWPACDHWERLAQEYPDAKVLLTVRDPARWYDSFRETLAPVWAAETDDPEFREYLTLVRHIAAHTFGGRLNDRAHAIAVFEEHSRKVRAAIPAERLLVHDVREGWAPLCEFFGRPVPTETEFPHLNDRATFHELLQERLAHREEPA
;
A
#
# COMPACT_ATOMS: atom_id res chain seq x y z
N MET A 1 11.83 -12.24 7.62
CA MET A 1 12.68 -11.12 7.19
C MET A 1 12.08 -10.54 5.91
N MET A 2 12.07 -9.22 5.78
CA MET A 2 11.48 -8.53 4.63
C MET A 2 12.24 -8.90 3.34
N LYS A 3 11.51 -9.29 2.30
CA LYS A 3 12.05 -9.66 0.98
C LYS A 3 11.60 -8.72 -0.12
N ILE A 4 10.44 -8.07 0.04
CA ILE A 4 9.84 -7.23 -1.00
C ILE A 4 9.29 -5.94 -0.38
N ILE A 5 9.73 -4.81 -0.91
CA ILE A 5 9.26 -3.48 -0.52
C ILE A 5 8.40 -2.93 -1.65
N GLY A 6 7.11 -2.81 -1.41
CA GLY A 6 6.17 -2.16 -2.30
C GLY A 6 6.28 -0.65 -2.17
N ALA A 7 6.77 -0.01 -3.22
CA ALA A 7 6.89 1.44 -3.31
C ALA A 7 5.71 2.09 -4.04
N GLY A 8 4.78 1.31 -4.60
CA GLY A 8 3.61 1.87 -5.28
C GLY A 8 2.58 2.47 -4.32
N PHE A 9 2.03 3.62 -4.68
CA PHE A 9 0.91 4.24 -3.95
C PHE A 9 -0.35 3.36 -4.01
N GLY A 10 -1.25 3.57 -3.05
CA GLY A 10 -2.58 3.00 -3.12
C GLY A 10 -3.28 3.36 -4.44
N ARG A 11 -4.24 2.52 -4.82
CA ARG A 11 -5.00 2.60 -6.09
C ARG A 11 -4.20 2.30 -7.37
N THR A 12 -3.02 1.71 -7.22
CA THR A 12 -2.21 1.11 -8.32
C THR A 12 -2.37 -0.41 -8.40
N GLY A 13 -3.40 -0.97 -7.77
CA GLY A 13 -3.65 -2.42 -7.73
C GLY A 13 -2.97 -3.16 -6.57
N THR A 14 -2.61 -2.45 -5.50
CA THR A 14 -1.89 -2.99 -4.33
C THR A 14 -2.55 -4.21 -3.69
N LEU A 15 -3.88 -4.26 -3.60
CA LEU A 15 -4.59 -5.42 -3.05
C LEU A 15 -4.48 -6.67 -3.94
N SER A 16 -4.56 -6.49 -5.27
CA SER A 16 -4.28 -7.57 -6.23
C SER A 16 -2.83 -8.05 -6.11
N VAL A 17 -1.88 -7.12 -5.99
CA VAL A 17 -0.47 -7.45 -5.81
C VAL A 17 -0.23 -8.16 -4.48
N LYS A 18 -0.89 -7.75 -3.39
CA LYS A 18 -0.82 -8.45 -2.10
C LYS A 18 -1.21 -9.93 -2.26
N ALA A 19 -2.36 -10.19 -2.88
CA ALA A 19 -2.81 -11.56 -3.14
C ALA A 19 -1.84 -12.31 -4.07
N ALA A 20 -1.35 -11.68 -5.13
CA ALA A 20 -0.40 -12.28 -6.06
C ALA A 20 0.91 -12.68 -5.36
N LEU A 21 1.47 -11.81 -4.52
CA LEU A 21 2.67 -12.11 -3.74
C LEU A 21 2.43 -13.27 -2.77
N GLU A 22 1.26 -13.35 -2.17
CA GLU A 22 0.88 -14.46 -1.29
C GLU A 22 0.76 -15.77 -2.05
N THR A 23 0.13 -15.78 -3.23
CA THR A 23 0.07 -16.94 -4.13
C THR A 23 1.46 -17.42 -4.54
N LEU A 24 2.41 -16.51 -4.78
CA LEU A 24 3.78 -16.85 -5.16
C LEU A 24 4.67 -17.29 -3.98
N GLY A 25 4.12 -17.43 -2.77
CA GLY A 25 4.87 -17.78 -1.57
C GLY A 25 5.83 -16.68 -1.11
N LEU A 26 5.54 -15.43 -1.48
CA LEU A 26 6.29 -14.22 -1.11
C LEU A 26 5.58 -13.42 0.00
N GLY A 27 4.53 -14.00 0.58
CA GLY A 27 3.83 -13.48 1.75
C GLY A 27 4.32 -14.06 3.09
N PRO A 28 3.67 -13.72 4.22
CA PRO A 28 2.52 -12.81 4.31
C PRO A 28 2.86 -11.39 3.84
N CYS A 29 1.93 -10.74 3.14
CA CYS A 29 2.12 -9.40 2.57
C CYS A 29 1.37 -8.35 3.41
N TYR A 30 2.13 -7.37 3.92
CA TYR A 30 1.63 -6.24 4.69
C TYR A 30 0.90 -5.24 3.78
N HIS A 31 -0.27 -4.76 4.19
CA HIS A 31 -1.10 -3.81 3.42
C HIS A 31 -1.81 -2.84 4.38
N MET A 32 -2.33 -1.72 3.85
CA MET A 32 -3.13 -0.77 4.64
C MET A 32 -4.29 -1.41 5.43
N MET A 33 -4.83 -2.51 4.93
CA MET A 33 -5.93 -3.21 5.58
C MET A 33 -5.53 -3.84 6.92
N THR A 34 -4.23 -4.10 7.13
CA THR A 34 -3.72 -4.61 8.40
C THR A 34 -4.02 -3.63 9.56
N MET A 35 -4.09 -2.32 9.31
CA MET A 35 -4.47 -1.36 10.36
C MET A 35 -5.97 -1.37 10.67
N ILE A 36 -6.79 -1.87 9.74
CA ILE A 36 -8.22 -2.15 9.98
C ILE A 36 -8.38 -3.50 10.68
N GLU A 37 -7.49 -4.47 10.48
CA GLU A 37 -7.57 -5.76 11.17
C GLU A 37 -6.95 -5.73 12.57
N LYS A 38 -5.90 -4.94 12.77
CA LYS A 38 -5.03 -5.00 13.95
C LYS A 38 -4.85 -3.61 14.59
N PRO A 39 -5.57 -3.30 15.69
CA PRO A 39 -5.45 -2.01 16.38
C PRO A 39 -4.02 -1.66 16.84
N GLU A 40 -3.19 -2.66 17.18
CA GLU A 40 -1.77 -2.42 17.54
C GLU A 40 -1.00 -1.73 16.40
N HIS A 41 -1.19 -2.20 15.16
CA HIS A 41 -0.49 -1.65 14.01
C HIS A 41 -0.93 -0.21 13.73
N LEU A 42 -2.22 0.09 13.91
CA LEU A 42 -2.73 1.45 13.82
C LEU A 42 -2.04 2.37 14.84
N ARG A 43 -1.87 1.91 16.09
CA ARG A 43 -1.15 2.67 17.13
C ARG A 43 0.31 2.91 16.78
N LEU A 44 1.01 1.89 16.26
CA LEU A 44 2.41 2.02 15.83
C LEU A 44 2.57 3.05 14.70
N TRP A 45 1.68 3.03 13.70
CA TRP A 45 1.75 3.99 12.60
C TRP A 45 1.35 5.41 13.02
N ASN A 46 0.34 5.55 13.89
CA ASN A 46 0.00 6.86 14.47
C ASN A 46 1.14 7.43 15.35
N ALA A 47 1.91 6.58 16.03
CA ALA A 47 3.13 6.98 16.74
C ALA A 47 4.19 7.56 15.79
N ILE A 48 4.44 6.89 14.67
CA ILE A 48 5.35 7.40 13.62
C ILE A 48 4.85 8.75 13.08
N CYS A 49 3.55 8.88 12.84
CA CYS A 49 2.94 10.14 12.39
C CYS A 49 3.11 11.30 13.39
N ARG A 50 3.27 11.00 14.69
CA ARG A 50 3.60 11.99 15.73
C ARG A 50 5.09 12.30 15.85
N GLY A 51 5.93 11.69 15.03
CA GLY A 51 7.38 11.89 15.01
C GLY A 51 8.16 10.88 15.85
N GLU A 52 7.51 9.84 16.39
CA GLU A 52 8.22 8.76 17.07
C GLU A 52 9.06 7.96 16.05
N ARG A 53 10.20 7.43 16.50
CA ARG A 53 11.08 6.63 15.63
C ARG A 53 10.38 5.33 15.26
N ALA A 54 10.36 5.03 13.96
CA ALA A 54 9.84 3.77 13.47
C ALA A 54 10.69 2.58 13.91
N ASP A 55 10.02 1.53 14.37
CA ASP A 55 10.59 0.20 14.60
C ASP A 55 10.09 -0.75 13.51
N TRP A 56 10.84 -0.83 12.40
CA TRP A 56 10.48 -1.64 11.24
C TRP A 56 10.43 -3.13 11.56
N ALA A 57 11.32 -3.61 12.43
CA ALA A 57 11.37 -5.00 12.85
C ALA A 57 10.08 -5.39 13.59
N ARG A 58 9.57 -4.52 14.46
CA ARG A 58 8.29 -4.72 15.13
C ARG A 58 7.11 -4.64 14.17
N ILE A 59 7.03 -3.59 13.35
CA ILE A 59 5.88 -3.36 12.45
C ILE A 59 5.72 -4.50 11.44
N PHE A 60 6.83 -5.00 10.88
CA PHE A 60 6.83 -6.03 9.86
C PHE A 60 7.16 -7.43 10.40
N ALA A 61 7.08 -7.64 11.72
CA ALA A 61 7.27 -8.94 12.32
C ALA A 61 6.29 -9.97 11.69
N GLY A 62 6.84 -11.07 11.16
CA GLY A 62 6.06 -12.12 10.49
C GLY A 62 5.69 -11.84 9.03
N TYR A 63 5.97 -10.64 8.49
CA TYR A 63 5.72 -10.30 7.09
C TYR A 63 6.98 -10.48 6.24
N GLN A 64 6.79 -10.89 4.98
CA GLN A 64 7.88 -11.04 4.01
C GLN A 64 7.81 -10.00 2.89
N SER A 65 6.67 -9.36 2.73
CA SER A 65 6.44 -8.33 1.72
C SER A 65 5.57 -7.23 2.31
N THR A 66 5.65 -6.04 1.71
CA THR A 66 4.76 -4.92 2.01
C THR A 66 4.34 -4.23 0.73
N VAL A 67 3.12 -3.71 0.69
CA VAL A 67 2.59 -2.83 -0.36
C VAL A 67 1.66 -1.80 0.27
N ASP A 68 1.27 -0.80 -0.51
CA ASP A 68 0.33 0.25 -0.12
C ASP A 68 0.85 1.16 1.02
N TRP A 69 0.04 2.16 1.34
CA TRP A 69 0.28 3.01 2.50
C TRP A 69 0.10 2.26 3.82
N PRO A 70 0.74 2.75 4.89
CA PRO A 70 1.72 3.85 4.95
C PRO A 70 3.14 3.40 4.56
N ALA A 71 3.40 2.10 4.44
CA ALA A 71 4.73 1.57 4.23
C ALA A 71 5.40 2.11 2.94
N CYS A 72 4.62 2.31 1.87
CA CYS A 72 5.16 2.84 0.62
C CYS A 72 5.69 4.28 0.72
N ASP A 73 5.24 5.11 1.67
CA ASP A 73 5.83 6.46 1.89
C ASP A 73 7.23 6.37 2.51
N HIS A 74 7.58 5.23 3.09
CA HIS A 74 8.86 4.96 3.73
C HIS A 74 9.77 4.05 2.90
N TRP A 75 9.46 3.82 1.62
CA TRP A 75 10.19 2.89 0.75
C TRP A 75 11.71 3.11 0.77
N GLU A 76 12.18 4.36 0.80
CA GLU A 76 13.60 4.69 0.79
C GLU A 76 14.30 4.21 2.06
N ARG A 77 13.71 4.49 3.22
CA ARG A 77 14.22 4.01 4.52
C ARG A 77 14.16 2.50 4.62
N LEU A 78 13.09 1.88 4.13
CA LEU A 78 12.95 0.43 4.11
C LEU A 78 14.00 -0.22 3.18
N ALA A 79 14.30 0.38 2.03
CA ALA A 79 15.31 -0.13 1.10
C ALA A 79 16.75 0.03 1.60
N GLN A 80 16.98 0.96 2.54
CA GLN A 80 18.23 1.10 3.28
C GLN A 80 18.33 0.07 4.42
N GLU A 81 17.25 -0.14 5.17
CA GLU A 81 17.19 -1.11 6.27
C GLU A 81 17.29 -2.56 5.79
N TYR A 82 16.66 -2.86 4.65
CA TYR A 82 16.63 -4.19 4.04
C TYR A 82 17.31 -4.16 2.66
N PRO A 83 18.66 -4.09 2.61
CA PRO A 83 19.38 -3.90 1.35
C PRO A 83 19.20 -5.06 0.36
N ASP A 84 18.95 -6.26 0.87
CA ASP A 84 18.71 -7.47 0.07
C ASP A 84 17.25 -7.60 -0.41
N ALA A 85 16.33 -6.79 0.10
CA ALA A 85 14.95 -6.80 -0.35
C ALA A 85 14.84 -6.18 -1.74
N LYS A 86 14.06 -6.84 -2.62
CA LYS A 86 13.70 -6.28 -3.92
C LYS A 86 12.61 -5.22 -3.75
N VAL A 87 12.58 -4.23 -4.64
CA VAL A 87 11.59 -3.16 -4.64
C VAL A 87 10.60 -3.38 -5.78
N LEU A 88 9.30 -3.28 -5.46
CA LEU A 88 8.20 -3.37 -6.41
C LEU A 88 7.48 -2.02 -6.48
N LEU A 89 7.59 -1.34 -7.63
CA LEU A 89 6.87 -0.11 -7.91
C LEU A 89 5.66 -0.42 -8.80
N THR A 90 4.48 -0.51 -8.20
CA THR A 90 3.24 -0.60 -8.98
C THR A 90 2.87 0.75 -9.56
N VAL A 91 2.58 0.79 -10.85
CA VAL A 91 2.26 2.01 -11.60
C VAL A 91 0.89 1.92 -12.27
N ARG A 92 0.36 3.08 -12.65
CA ARG A 92 -0.89 3.24 -13.38
C ARG A 92 -0.81 4.55 -14.17
N ASP A 93 -1.61 4.66 -15.22
CA ASP A 93 -1.85 5.96 -15.86
C ASP A 93 -2.23 7.02 -14.79
N PRO A 94 -1.50 8.16 -14.68
CA PRO A 94 -1.68 9.11 -13.59
C PRO A 94 -3.09 9.72 -13.52
N ALA A 95 -3.69 10.01 -14.67
CA ALA A 95 -5.05 10.52 -14.75
C ALA A 95 -6.06 9.50 -14.18
N ARG A 96 -6.00 8.26 -14.66
CA ARG A 96 -6.87 7.17 -14.19
C ARG A 96 -6.61 6.79 -12.73
N TRP A 97 -5.37 6.93 -12.26
CA TRP A 97 -5.04 6.77 -10.85
C TRP A 97 -5.77 7.82 -10.01
N TYR A 98 -5.67 9.10 -10.38
CA TYR A 98 -6.33 10.18 -9.65
C TYR A 98 -7.85 10.01 -9.63
N ASP A 99 -8.46 9.68 -10.76
CA ASP A 99 -9.90 9.47 -10.86
C ASP A 99 -10.32 8.32 -9.93
N SER A 100 -9.57 7.21 -9.93
CA SER A 100 -9.82 6.08 -9.01
C SER A 100 -9.62 6.45 -7.54
N PHE A 101 -8.64 7.28 -7.24
CA PHE A 101 -8.37 7.78 -5.89
C PHE A 101 -9.50 8.66 -5.38
N ARG A 102 -9.97 9.57 -6.23
CA ARG A 102 -11.10 10.47 -5.92
C ARG A 102 -12.38 9.70 -5.64
N GLU A 103 -12.69 8.72 -6.46
CA GLU A 103 -13.91 7.94 -6.27
C GLU A 103 -13.85 7.02 -5.05
N THR A 104 -12.71 6.38 -4.79
CA THR A 104 -12.65 5.32 -3.77
C THR A 104 -12.26 5.82 -2.38
N LEU A 105 -11.30 6.75 -2.30
CA LEU A 105 -10.69 7.09 -1.01
C LEU A 105 -11.01 8.51 -0.53
N ALA A 106 -11.40 9.42 -1.43
CA ALA A 106 -11.84 10.75 -1.00
C ALA A 106 -12.97 10.72 0.04
N PRO A 107 -14.00 9.85 -0.08
CA PRO A 107 -15.05 9.75 0.93
C PRO A 107 -14.48 9.34 2.28
N VAL A 108 -13.56 8.37 2.30
CA VAL A 108 -12.90 7.90 3.54
C VAL A 108 -12.10 9.03 4.18
N TRP A 109 -11.31 9.76 3.40
CA TRP A 109 -10.50 10.87 3.92
C TRP A 109 -11.31 12.05 4.45
N ALA A 110 -12.50 12.27 3.88
CA ALA A 110 -13.42 13.33 4.27
C ALA A 110 -14.43 12.90 5.35
N ALA A 111 -14.48 11.62 5.71
CA ALA A 111 -15.46 11.11 6.67
C ALA A 111 -15.28 11.74 8.05
N GLU A 112 -16.39 11.90 8.77
CA GLU A 112 -16.44 12.25 10.18
C GLU A 112 -17.09 11.10 10.95
N THR A 113 -16.70 10.89 12.20
CA THR A 113 -17.20 9.77 13.01
C THR A 113 -17.08 10.03 14.52
N ASP A 114 -18.07 9.52 15.25
CA ASP A 114 -18.07 9.48 16.71
C ASP A 114 -17.33 8.25 17.27
N ASP A 115 -17.13 7.21 16.46
CA ASP A 115 -16.36 6.01 16.84
C ASP A 115 -14.88 6.37 17.08
N PRO A 116 -14.38 6.20 18.32
CA PRO A 116 -12.99 6.48 18.65
C PRO A 116 -11.97 5.67 17.82
N GLU A 117 -12.26 4.41 17.50
CA GLU A 117 -11.32 3.56 16.73
C GLU A 117 -11.26 4.00 15.28
N PHE A 118 -12.40 4.23 14.66
CA PHE A 118 -12.43 4.74 13.29
C PHE A 118 -11.82 6.15 13.22
N ARG A 119 -11.97 6.98 14.26
CA ARG A 119 -11.28 8.28 14.36
C ARG A 119 -9.77 8.14 14.39
N GLU A 120 -9.21 7.14 15.07
CA GLU A 120 -7.76 6.86 15.03
C GLU A 120 -7.30 6.47 13.62
N TYR A 121 -8.10 5.69 12.90
CA TYR A 121 -7.83 5.34 11.50
C TYR A 121 -7.89 6.56 10.58
N LEU A 122 -8.92 7.40 10.74
CA LEU A 122 -9.05 8.67 10.02
C LEU A 122 -7.86 9.60 10.28
N THR A 123 -7.33 9.61 11.50
CA THR A 123 -6.13 10.36 11.87
C THR A 123 -4.92 9.90 11.05
N LEU A 124 -4.69 8.58 10.96
CA LEU A 124 -3.61 8.02 10.15
C LEU A 124 -3.74 8.40 8.68
N VAL A 125 -4.91 8.16 8.08
CA VAL A 125 -5.09 8.42 6.65
C VAL A 125 -4.97 9.92 6.35
N ARG A 126 -5.54 10.81 7.18
CA ARG A 126 -5.38 12.26 7.00
C ARG A 126 -3.92 12.70 7.12
N HIS A 127 -3.14 12.09 8.02
CA HIS A 127 -1.71 12.35 8.11
C HIS A 127 -0.97 11.93 6.84
N ILE A 128 -1.24 10.73 6.31
CA ILE A 128 -0.69 10.27 5.02
C ILE A 128 -1.02 11.29 3.91
N ALA A 129 -2.27 11.73 3.83
CA ALA A 129 -2.69 12.72 2.82
C ALA A 129 -1.96 14.06 2.97
N ALA A 130 -1.81 14.54 4.21
CA ALA A 130 -1.12 15.78 4.51
C ALA A 130 0.38 15.69 4.22
N HIS A 131 1.03 14.59 4.59
CA HIS A 131 2.46 14.36 4.37
C HIS A 131 2.78 14.19 2.88
N THR A 132 2.05 13.32 2.19
CA THR A 132 2.36 12.92 0.81
C THR A 132 1.92 13.96 -0.20
N PHE A 133 0.76 14.62 0.02
CA PHE A 133 0.20 15.59 -0.91
C PHE A 133 0.25 17.03 -0.41
N GLY A 134 0.87 17.31 0.75
CA GLY A 134 0.96 18.68 1.28
C GLY A 134 -0.40 19.32 1.55
N GLY A 135 -1.43 18.52 1.89
CA GLY A 135 -2.81 18.99 2.08
C GLY A 135 -3.55 19.37 0.80
N ARG A 136 -2.93 19.22 -0.38
CA ARG A 136 -3.51 19.59 -1.69
C ARG A 136 -3.97 18.38 -2.50
N LEU A 137 -4.40 17.32 -1.83
CA LEU A 137 -4.84 16.09 -2.47
C LEU A 137 -6.07 16.28 -3.38
N ASN A 138 -6.90 17.27 -3.10
CA ASN A 138 -8.07 17.62 -3.91
C ASN A 138 -7.71 18.40 -5.19
N ASP A 139 -6.48 18.89 -5.32
CA ASP A 139 -5.98 19.51 -6.55
C ASP A 139 -5.45 18.40 -7.47
N ARG A 140 -6.16 18.18 -8.58
CA ARG A 140 -5.84 17.12 -9.55
C ARG A 140 -4.45 17.26 -10.15
N ALA A 141 -4.08 18.46 -10.56
CA ALA A 141 -2.78 18.68 -11.20
C ALA A 141 -1.65 18.44 -10.20
N HIS A 142 -1.81 18.93 -8.96
CA HIS A 142 -0.85 18.71 -7.89
C HIS A 142 -0.73 17.23 -7.51
N ALA A 143 -1.85 16.51 -7.31
CA ALA A 143 -1.82 15.11 -6.93
C ALA A 143 -1.18 14.22 -8.00
N ILE A 144 -1.47 14.48 -9.28
CA ILE A 144 -0.83 13.79 -10.40
C ILE A 144 0.68 14.07 -10.42
N ALA A 145 1.10 15.32 -10.26
CA ALA A 145 2.51 15.68 -10.22
C ALA A 145 3.25 14.98 -9.07
N VAL A 146 2.62 14.87 -7.88
CA VAL A 146 3.17 14.13 -6.74
C VAL A 146 3.32 12.64 -7.07
N PHE A 147 2.32 12.02 -7.71
CA PHE A 147 2.36 10.60 -8.10
C PHE A 147 3.47 10.31 -9.11
N GLU A 148 3.61 11.16 -10.13
CA GLU A 148 4.65 11.05 -11.15
C GLU A 148 6.04 11.25 -10.55
N GLU A 149 6.19 12.27 -9.71
CA GLU A 149 7.44 12.58 -9.02
C GLU A 149 7.87 11.44 -8.09
N HIS A 150 6.93 10.85 -7.35
CA HIS A 150 7.20 9.67 -6.52
C HIS A 150 7.74 8.51 -7.35
N SER A 151 7.05 8.18 -8.46
CA SER A 151 7.49 7.12 -9.37
C SER A 151 8.88 7.40 -9.95
N ARG A 152 9.17 8.67 -10.28
CA ARG A 152 10.48 9.11 -10.78
C ARG A 152 11.56 8.94 -9.71
N LYS A 153 11.30 9.32 -8.45
CA LYS A 153 12.25 9.17 -7.33
C LYS A 153 12.61 7.70 -7.08
N VAL A 154 11.62 6.81 -7.05
CA VAL A 154 11.85 5.37 -6.85
C VAL A 154 12.74 4.81 -7.98
N ARG A 155 12.43 5.13 -9.24
CA ARG A 155 13.21 4.69 -10.41
C ARG A 155 14.64 5.22 -10.41
N ALA A 156 14.86 6.44 -9.91
CA ALA A 156 16.18 7.05 -9.87
C ALA A 156 17.06 6.50 -8.73
N ALA A 157 16.46 6.11 -7.61
CA ALA A 157 17.19 5.72 -6.41
C ALA A 157 17.49 4.22 -6.31
N ILE A 158 16.65 3.36 -6.90
CA ILE A 158 16.80 1.91 -6.79
C ILE A 158 17.49 1.35 -8.05
N PRO A 159 18.57 0.57 -7.91
CA PRO A 159 19.20 -0.11 -9.05
C PRO A 159 18.22 -1.00 -9.81
N ALA A 160 18.35 -1.06 -11.15
CA ALA A 160 17.41 -1.76 -12.03
C ALA A 160 17.28 -3.26 -11.70
N GLU A 161 18.37 -3.90 -11.29
CA GLU A 161 18.39 -5.30 -10.85
C GLU A 161 17.59 -5.57 -9.57
N ARG A 162 17.34 -4.52 -8.78
CA ARG A 162 16.56 -4.56 -7.53
C ARG A 162 15.18 -3.95 -7.69
N LEU A 163 14.83 -3.39 -8.84
CA LEU A 163 13.56 -2.70 -9.07
C LEU A 163 12.74 -3.41 -10.15
N LEU A 164 11.52 -3.82 -9.80
CA LEU A 164 10.48 -4.12 -10.77
C LEU A 164 9.49 -2.96 -10.80
N VAL A 165 9.24 -2.43 -11.99
CA VAL A 165 8.10 -1.54 -12.24
C VAL A 165 7.01 -2.35 -12.91
N HIS A 166 5.83 -2.36 -12.32
CA HIS A 166 4.76 -3.26 -12.73
C HIS A 166 3.42 -2.54 -12.87
N ASP A 167 2.78 -2.69 -14.02
CA ASP A 167 1.37 -2.43 -14.17
C ASP A 167 0.61 -3.74 -13.97
N VAL A 168 -0.34 -3.78 -13.03
CA VAL A 168 -1.10 -5.00 -12.70
C VAL A 168 -1.84 -5.62 -13.89
N ARG A 169 -2.05 -4.88 -14.98
CA ARG A 169 -2.61 -5.40 -16.23
C ARG A 169 -1.66 -6.34 -16.99
N GLU A 170 -0.38 -6.31 -16.67
CA GLU A 170 0.62 -7.24 -17.23
C GLU A 170 0.53 -8.64 -16.60
N GLY A 171 -0.19 -8.79 -15.49
CA GLY A 171 -0.46 -10.07 -14.86
C GLY A 171 0.78 -10.74 -14.26
N TRP A 172 0.80 -12.07 -14.31
CA TRP A 172 1.82 -12.87 -13.61
C TRP A 172 3.24 -12.73 -14.15
N ALA A 173 3.40 -12.59 -15.47
CA ALA A 173 4.68 -12.84 -16.12
C ALA A 173 5.83 -11.96 -15.58
N PRO A 174 5.71 -10.62 -15.47
CA PRO A 174 6.80 -9.78 -14.98
C PRO A 174 7.15 -10.04 -13.51
N LEU A 175 6.13 -10.30 -12.67
CA LEU A 175 6.33 -10.62 -11.26
C LEU A 175 7.07 -11.96 -11.10
N CYS A 176 6.63 -12.98 -11.83
CA CYS A 176 7.20 -14.32 -11.75
C CYS A 176 8.65 -14.35 -12.23
N GLU A 177 8.93 -13.71 -13.36
CA GLU A 177 10.29 -13.57 -13.90
C GLU A 177 11.19 -12.86 -12.88
N PHE A 178 10.78 -11.69 -12.40
CA PHE A 178 11.61 -10.88 -11.52
C PHE A 178 11.87 -11.55 -10.16
N PHE A 179 10.89 -12.24 -9.59
CA PHE A 179 11.05 -12.93 -8.30
C PHE A 179 11.54 -14.38 -8.42
N GLY A 180 11.80 -14.88 -9.64
CA GLY A 180 12.24 -16.25 -9.87
C GLY A 180 11.20 -17.26 -9.35
N ARG A 181 9.95 -17.11 -9.80
CA ARG A 181 8.83 -17.99 -9.44
C ARG A 181 8.18 -18.55 -10.72
N PRO A 182 7.64 -19.78 -10.67
CA PRO A 182 6.85 -20.29 -11.77
C PRO A 182 5.55 -19.48 -11.89
N VAL A 183 5.10 -19.26 -13.13
CA VAL A 183 3.78 -18.68 -13.39
C VAL A 183 2.71 -19.68 -12.96
N PRO A 184 1.75 -19.29 -12.08
CA PRO A 184 0.63 -20.15 -11.73
C PRO A 184 -0.20 -20.51 -12.98
N THR A 185 -0.45 -21.81 -13.20
CA THR A 185 -1.26 -22.29 -14.34
C THR A 185 -2.74 -22.41 -14.02
N GLU A 186 -3.07 -22.61 -12.75
CA GLU A 186 -4.43 -22.90 -12.28
C GLU A 186 -5.22 -21.65 -11.89
N THR A 187 -4.57 -20.49 -11.81
CA THR A 187 -5.18 -19.25 -11.31
C THR A 187 -4.85 -18.05 -12.19
N GLU A 188 -5.89 -17.28 -12.53
CA GLU A 188 -5.72 -15.97 -13.14
C GLU A 188 -5.07 -14.98 -12.16
N PHE A 189 -4.50 -13.91 -12.71
CA PHE A 189 -3.94 -12.85 -11.87
C PHE A 189 -5.07 -12.22 -11.03
N PRO A 190 -4.87 -11.98 -9.72
CA PRO A 190 -5.95 -11.49 -8.87
C PRO A 190 -6.48 -10.12 -9.32
N HIS A 191 -7.81 -9.98 -9.37
CA HIS A 191 -8.50 -8.71 -9.67
C HIS A 191 -9.39 -8.28 -8.49
N LEU A 192 -8.77 -7.96 -7.36
CA LEU A 192 -9.47 -7.79 -6.07
C LEU A 192 -9.79 -6.34 -5.69
N ASN A 193 -9.46 -5.37 -6.55
CA ASN A 193 -9.60 -3.96 -6.24
C ASN A 193 -10.56 -3.24 -7.19
N ASP A 194 -11.65 -3.91 -7.55
CA ASP A 194 -12.78 -3.18 -8.11
C ASP A 194 -13.35 -2.22 -7.05
N ARG A 195 -13.97 -1.14 -7.53
CA ARG A 195 -14.35 0.01 -6.69
C ARG A 195 -15.42 -0.33 -5.66
N ALA A 196 -16.30 -1.29 -5.98
CA ALA A 196 -17.40 -1.70 -5.12
C ALA A 196 -16.85 -2.55 -3.97
N THR A 197 -15.96 -3.50 -4.29
CA THR A 197 -15.36 -4.40 -3.30
C THR A 197 -14.62 -3.62 -2.22
N PHE A 198 -13.89 -2.54 -2.53
CA PHE A 198 -13.13 -1.82 -1.50
C PHE A 198 -14.01 -1.12 -0.45
N HIS A 199 -15.11 -0.49 -0.87
CA HIS A 199 -16.02 0.17 0.06
C HIS A 199 -16.74 -0.85 0.94
N GLU A 200 -17.27 -1.92 0.35
CA GLU A 200 -17.92 -3.01 1.08
C GLU A 200 -16.95 -3.65 2.06
N LEU A 201 -15.75 -4.02 1.61
CA LEU A 201 -14.71 -4.60 2.45
C LEU A 201 -14.28 -3.68 3.61
N LEU A 202 -14.19 -2.37 3.36
CA LEU A 202 -13.90 -1.39 4.42
C LEU A 202 -15.06 -1.32 5.42
N GLN A 203 -16.30 -1.24 4.96
CA GLN A 203 -17.48 -1.18 5.83
C GLN A 203 -17.65 -2.48 6.63
N GLU A 204 -17.57 -3.65 5.99
CA GLU A 204 -17.61 -4.95 6.65
C GLU A 204 -16.53 -5.08 7.71
N ARG A 205 -15.27 -4.71 7.39
CA ARG A 205 -14.17 -4.83 8.35
C ARG A 205 -14.26 -3.85 9.51
N LEU A 206 -14.89 -2.69 9.30
CA LEU A 206 -15.18 -1.77 10.39
C LEU A 206 -16.36 -2.28 11.24
N ALA A 207 -17.39 -2.88 10.62
CA ALA A 207 -18.54 -3.44 11.33
C ALA A 207 -18.19 -4.71 12.13
N HIS A 208 -17.33 -5.58 11.60
CA HIS A 208 -16.93 -6.83 12.26
C HIS A 208 -15.83 -6.67 13.33
N ARG A 209 -15.39 -5.44 13.62
CA ARG A 209 -14.54 -5.18 14.79
C ARG A 209 -15.27 -5.28 16.12
N GLU A 210 -16.61 -5.36 16.11
CA GLU A 210 -17.43 -5.39 17.32
C GLU A 210 -17.51 -6.77 18.00
N GLU A 211 -16.97 -7.84 17.40
CA GLU A 211 -16.94 -9.17 18.04
C GLU A 211 -15.51 -9.56 18.45
N PRO A 212 -15.16 -9.45 19.75
CA PRO A 212 -13.95 -10.09 20.24
C PRO A 212 -14.16 -11.62 20.20
N ALA A 213 -13.21 -12.32 19.56
CA ALA A 213 -13.01 -13.74 19.78
C ALA A 213 -12.51 -14.02 21.21
#